data_AF-A0A218WKN9-F1
#
_entry.id   AF-A0A218WKN9-F1
#
_cell.length_a   1.000
_cell.length_b   1.000
_cell.length_c   1.000
_cell.angle_alpha   90.00
_cell.angle_beta   90.00
_cell.angle_gamma   90.00
#
_symmetry.space_group_name_H-M   'P 1'
#
loop_
_entity.id
_entity.type
_entity.pdbx_description
1 polymer ?
#
loop_
_entity_poly.entity_id
_entity_poly.type
_entity_poly.pdbx_seq_one_letter_code
_entity_poly.pdbx_strand_id
1 'polypeptide(L)'
;MLLVVLVLYSAWISPFEFAFITYKKDALFVVDHVVNTFFAVDIVLTFFVAYLDNHTYLLVDDPKKIAIRYLSTWFLFDVCSTAPFQSIGLLFMNNGGLGFKALSMLRLWRLRRVSALFARLEKDIRFNYFWTRCTKLISVTLFAVHCAGCFNYLIADRYPDPRKTWIGAVNPNFKEDSLWDRYVTAMYWSITTLTTTGYGDLHAENPREMLFDIFYMLFNLGLTSYLIGNMTNLVVHWTSRTRNFRDTVRAASEFAARNQLPPHIQDQMLSHLCLKFKTEGLKQQETSNGLPKAIRASISHCLFLPIVQKAYLFQGVSHDFLFQLVPEMEAEYFPPKQDILLQNEAPTDIYLLVSGTADVISKHNGHDPVIVKATSGDLFGEIGVLCQRPQPYTVRTREISQILRLNRTSLINTIRSNKEDGPIIVKNFFMVKVILRQLKHDPFFARSIKILCNLLFIYRNWKGQNA
;
A
#
# COMPACT_ATOMS: atom_id res chain seq x y z
N MET A 1 -5.71 9.58 22.14
CA MET A 1 -5.43 10.84 21.41
C MET A 1 -5.18 12.01 22.36
N LEU A 2 -5.97 12.22 23.42
CA LEU A 2 -5.74 13.28 24.42
C LEU A 2 -4.29 13.34 24.94
N LEU A 3 -3.74 12.21 25.41
CA LEU A 3 -2.37 12.16 25.92
C LEU A 3 -1.32 12.58 24.88
N VAL A 4 -1.54 12.33 23.60
CA VAL A 4 -0.61 12.73 22.53
C VAL A 4 -0.55 14.26 22.44
N VAL A 5 -1.70 14.93 22.52
CA VAL A 5 -1.78 16.40 22.54
C VAL A 5 -1.05 16.96 23.76
N LEU A 6 -1.23 16.35 24.93
CA LEU A 6 -0.52 16.73 26.16
C LEU A 6 1.00 16.51 26.06
N VAL A 7 1.44 15.46 25.35
CA VAL A 7 2.88 15.24 25.08
C VAL A 7 3.43 16.33 24.16
N LEU A 8 2.72 16.69 23.09
CA LEU A 8 3.17 17.75 22.17
C LEU A 8 3.29 19.09 22.90
N TYR A 9 2.30 19.44 23.73
CA TYR A 9 2.37 20.60 24.62
C TYR A 9 3.59 20.53 25.53
N SER A 10 3.77 19.42 26.26
CA SER A 10 4.89 19.27 27.20
C SER A 10 6.24 19.31 26.50
N ALA A 11 6.36 18.74 25.30
CA ALA A 11 7.59 18.73 24.53
C ALA A 11 7.99 20.12 24.05
N TRP A 12 7.03 20.93 23.61
CA TRP A 12 7.29 22.31 23.18
C TRP A 12 7.57 23.24 24.37
N ILE A 13 6.85 23.08 25.47
CA ILE A 13 6.99 23.97 26.63
C ILE A 13 8.28 23.69 27.42
N SER A 14 8.78 22.44 27.46
CA SER A 14 9.94 22.12 28.31
C SER A 14 11.23 22.89 27.94
N PRO A 15 11.70 22.91 26.67
CA PRO A 15 12.87 23.72 26.28
C PRO A 15 12.62 25.22 26.44
N PHE A 16 11.42 25.68 26.10
CA PHE A 16 11.02 27.08 26.21
C PHE A 16 11.07 27.60 27.65
N GLU A 17 10.49 26.86 28.61
CA GLU A 17 10.54 27.21 30.03
C GLU A 17 11.96 27.21 30.58
N PHE A 18 12.76 26.23 30.16
CA PHE A 18 14.14 26.11 30.62
C PHE A 18 15.02 27.28 30.21
N ALA A 19 14.80 27.79 28.99
CA ALA A 19 15.61 28.85 28.40
C ALA A 19 15.10 30.26 28.72
N PHE A 20 13.81 30.54 28.53
CA PHE A 20 13.28 31.91 28.53
C PHE A 20 12.61 32.31 29.86
N ILE A 21 12.14 31.34 30.66
CA ILE A 21 11.34 31.62 31.86
C ILE A 21 12.15 31.38 33.13
N THR A 22 12.43 32.47 33.85
CA THR A 22 13.12 32.42 35.14
C THR A 22 12.18 32.01 36.28
N TYR A 23 10.98 32.61 36.32
CA TYR A 23 9.91 32.35 37.28
C TYR A 23 8.58 31.98 36.57
N LYS A 24 7.94 30.89 37.01
CA LYS A 24 6.66 30.45 36.44
C LYS A 24 5.52 31.32 36.96
N LYS A 25 4.78 31.97 36.06
CA LYS A 25 3.49 32.60 36.41
C LYS A 25 2.52 31.52 36.91
N ASP A 26 1.68 31.86 37.87
CA ASP A 26 0.75 30.92 38.54
C ASP A 26 -0.09 30.10 37.54
N ALA A 27 -0.51 30.70 36.43
CA ALA A 27 -1.26 30.01 35.39
C ALA A 27 -0.48 28.86 34.70
N LEU A 28 0.78 29.07 34.32
CA LEU A 28 1.61 28.02 33.69
C LEU A 28 1.93 26.90 34.68
N PHE A 29 2.15 27.27 35.95
CA PHE A 29 2.36 26.30 37.02
C PHE A 29 1.14 25.39 37.21
N VAL A 30 -0.08 25.95 37.24
CA VAL A 30 -1.32 25.16 37.33
C VAL A 30 -1.47 24.23 36.13
N VAL A 31 -1.26 24.72 34.90
CA VAL A 31 -1.36 23.89 33.69
C VAL A 31 -0.38 22.72 33.73
N ASP A 32 0.87 22.97 34.11
CA ASP A 32 1.90 21.93 34.25
C ASP A 32 1.50 20.84 35.25
N HIS A 33 0.92 21.23 36.39
CA HIS A 33 0.44 20.30 37.41
C HIS A 33 -0.75 19.46 36.92
N VAL A 34 -1.68 20.07 36.19
CA VAL A 34 -2.79 19.36 35.54
C VAL A 34 -2.24 18.33 34.55
N VAL A 35 -1.32 18.73 33.68
CA VAL A 35 -0.70 17.82 32.70
C VAL A 35 0.02 16.65 33.38
N ASN A 36 0.81 16.91 34.43
CA ASN A 36 1.48 15.85 35.19
C ASN A 36 0.50 14.90 35.87
N THR A 37 -0.65 15.40 36.34
CA THR A 37 -1.71 14.57 36.93
C THR A 37 -2.29 13.59 35.90
N PHE A 38 -2.55 14.03 34.67
CA PHE A 38 -2.99 13.13 33.59
C PHE A 38 -2.00 12.00 33.32
N PHE A 39 -0.69 12.29 33.32
CA PHE A 39 0.33 11.25 33.14
C PHE A 39 0.45 10.31 34.34
N ALA A 40 0.27 10.82 35.57
CA ALA A 40 0.25 9.98 36.77
C ALA A 40 -0.95 9.01 36.76
N VAL A 41 -2.13 9.48 36.37
CA VAL A 41 -3.32 8.63 36.19
C VAL A 41 -3.08 7.57 35.10
N ASP A 42 -2.45 7.94 33.99
CA ASP A 42 -2.16 6.99 32.91
C ASP A 42 -1.18 5.88 33.30
N ILE A 43 -0.19 6.16 34.17
CA ILE A 43 0.69 5.11 34.73
C ILE A 43 -0.15 4.07 35.48
N VAL A 44 -1.11 4.52 36.31
CA VAL A 44 -2.01 3.61 37.04
C VAL A 44 -2.91 2.84 36.07
N LEU A 45 -3.49 3.51 35.07
CA LEU A 45 -4.35 2.87 34.07
C LEU A 45 -3.62 1.82 33.24
N THR A 46 -2.32 2.00 32.96
CA THR A 46 -1.52 1.08 32.15
C THR A 46 -1.42 -0.31 32.78
N PHE A 47 -1.53 -0.44 34.11
CA PHE A 47 -1.59 -1.75 34.79
C PHE A 47 -2.87 -2.54 34.50
N PHE A 48 -3.92 -1.88 34.00
CA PHE A 48 -5.21 -2.50 33.67
C PHE A 48 -5.42 -2.68 32.15
N VAL A 49 -4.42 -2.37 31.33
CA VAL A 49 -4.52 -2.47 29.86
C VAL A 49 -3.91 -3.78 29.38
N ALA A 50 -4.73 -4.58 28.70
CA ALA A 50 -4.31 -5.80 28.04
C ALA A 50 -3.32 -5.54 26.90
N TYR A 51 -2.48 -6.52 26.60
CA TYR A 51 -1.51 -6.43 25.51
C TYR A 51 -1.64 -7.60 24.53
N LEU A 52 -1.19 -7.38 23.30
CA LEU A 52 -1.02 -8.45 22.31
C LEU A 52 0.32 -9.15 22.55
N ASP A 53 0.28 -10.47 22.72
CA ASP A 53 1.50 -11.28 22.81
C ASP A 53 2.15 -11.45 21.42
N ASN A 54 3.47 -11.34 21.36
CA ASN A 54 4.22 -11.37 20.09
C ASN A 54 4.31 -12.79 19.49
N HIS A 55 4.14 -13.83 20.30
CA HIS A 55 4.22 -15.22 19.85
C HIS A 55 2.86 -15.78 19.48
N THR A 56 1.88 -15.63 20.37
CA THR A 56 0.53 -16.18 20.16
C THR A 56 -0.37 -15.26 19.34
N TYR A 57 -0.04 -13.95 19.24
CA TYR A 57 -0.91 -12.92 18.65
C TYR A 57 -2.31 -12.86 19.29
N LEU A 58 -2.44 -13.40 20.51
CA LEU A 58 -3.64 -13.34 21.31
C LEU A 58 -3.53 -12.23 22.34
N LEU A 59 -4.68 -11.73 22.74
CA LEU A 59 -4.82 -10.69 23.74
C LEU A 59 -4.66 -11.33 25.14
N VAL A 60 -3.73 -10.81 25.94
CA VAL A 60 -3.41 -11.31 27.28
C VAL A 60 -3.99 -10.38 28.33
N ASP A 61 -4.99 -10.88 29.07
CA ASP A 61 -5.73 -10.14 30.11
C ASP A 61 -5.27 -10.44 31.56
N ASP A 62 -4.20 -11.24 31.74
CA ASP A 62 -3.71 -11.62 33.07
C ASP A 62 -2.99 -10.44 33.76
N PRO A 63 -3.53 -9.89 34.87
CA PRO A 63 -2.98 -8.69 35.52
C PRO A 63 -1.56 -8.90 36.05
N LYS A 64 -1.18 -10.14 36.43
CA LYS A 64 0.18 -10.43 36.91
C LYS A 64 1.20 -10.30 35.78
N LYS A 65 0.86 -10.83 34.60
CA LYS A 65 1.73 -10.74 33.41
C LYS A 65 1.83 -9.30 32.91
N ILE A 66 0.72 -8.56 32.93
CA ILE A 66 0.69 -7.13 32.58
C ILE A 66 1.62 -6.32 33.50
N ALA A 67 1.50 -6.51 34.82
CA ALA A 67 2.33 -5.79 35.80
C ALA A 67 3.83 -6.09 35.63
N ILE A 68 4.22 -7.37 35.52
CA ILE A 68 5.63 -7.76 35.34
C ILE A 68 6.21 -7.17 34.06
N ARG A 69 5.44 -7.21 32.96
CA ARG A 69 5.87 -6.63 31.68
C ARG A 69 6.06 -5.12 31.80
N TYR A 70 5.14 -4.40 32.44
CA TYR A 70 5.24 -2.94 32.53
C TYR A 70 6.37 -2.49 33.47
N LEU A 71 6.50 -3.14 34.64
CA LEU A 71 7.55 -2.88 35.62
C LEU A 71 8.96 -3.10 35.07
N SER A 72 9.15 -4.14 34.24
CA SER A 72 10.45 -4.46 33.66
C SER A 72 10.87 -3.57 32.49
N THR A 73 9.92 -2.92 31.79
CA THR A 73 10.21 -2.23 30.53
C THR A 73 10.22 -0.71 30.66
N TRP A 74 9.12 -0.12 31.14
CA TRP A 74 8.87 1.31 30.94
C TRP A 74 8.57 2.08 32.22
N PHE A 75 8.19 1.37 33.30
CA PHE A 75 7.71 1.96 34.54
C PHE A 75 8.68 2.99 35.14
N LEU A 76 9.96 2.62 35.31
CA LEU A 76 10.95 3.51 35.93
C LEU A 76 11.07 4.85 35.19
N PHE A 77 11.16 4.81 33.86
CA PHE A 77 11.28 6.02 33.06
C PHE A 77 9.98 6.84 33.05
N ASP A 78 8.82 6.18 33.03
CA ASP A 78 7.54 6.88 33.08
C ASP A 78 7.34 7.61 34.42
N VAL A 79 7.70 6.97 35.54
CA VAL A 79 7.69 7.59 36.89
C VAL A 79 8.66 8.76 36.97
N CYS A 80 9.92 8.57 36.56
CA CYS A 80 10.92 9.64 36.55
C CYS A 80 10.48 10.82 35.66
N SER A 81 9.85 10.56 34.51
CA SER A 81 9.35 11.64 33.65
C SER A 81 8.13 12.37 34.22
N THR A 82 7.41 11.77 35.17
CA THR A 82 6.17 12.30 35.78
C THR A 82 6.42 13.04 37.09
N ALA A 83 7.54 12.75 37.77
CA ALA A 83 7.90 13.38 39.03
C ALA A 83 8.09 14.91 38.89
N PRO A 84 7.44 15.74 39.74
CA PRO A 84 7.52 17.20 39.69
C PRO A 84 8.80 17.71 40.38
N PHE A 85 9.98 17.41 39.82
CA PHE A 85 11.29 17.73 40.43
C PHE A 85 11.48 19.22 40.75
N GLN A 86 10.91 20.12 39.95
CA GLN A 86 11.01 21.56 40.19
C GLN A 86 10.25 21.99 41.45
N SER A 87 9.03 21.46 41.66
CA SER A 87 8.23 21.76 42.86
C SER A 87 8.84 21.11 44.11
N ILE A 88 9.41 19.91 43.97
CA ILE A 88 10.13 19.22 45.06
C ILE A 88 11.37 20.03 45.48
N GLY A 89 12.20 20.48 44.53
CA GLY A 89 13.39 21.28 44.84
C GLY A 89 13.06 22.61 45.53
N LEU A 90 11.96 23.25 45.13
CA LEU A 90 11.47 24.48 45.77
C LEU A 90 11.02 24.24 47.22
N LEU A 91 10.29 23.14 47.48
CA LEU A 91 9.74 22.82 48.80
C LEU A 91 10.79 22.29 49.79
N PHE A 92 11.71 21.42 49.35
CA PHE A 92 12.62 20.71 50.25
C PHE A 92 13.99 21.38 50.42
N MET A 93 14.50 22.07 49.40
CA MET A 93 15.88 22.59 49.41
C MET A 93 15.95 24.12 49.36
N ASN A 94 14.80 24.81 49.24
CA ASN A 94 14.69 26.26 49.06
C ASN A 94 15.64 26.82 47.97
N ASN A 95 16.02 25.97 47.01
CA ASN A 95 17.04 26.27 46.02
C ASN A 95 16.58 25.69 44.68
N GLY A 96 15.93 26.54 43.87
CA GLY A 96 15.50 26.24 42.51
C GLY A 96 16.66 26.19 41.51
N GLY A 97 17.77 25.56 41.89
CA GLY A 97 19.02 25.55 41.15
C GLY A 97 18.90 24.93 39.75
N LEU A 98 19.90 25.23 38.91
CA LEU A 98 19.96 24.79 37.50
C LEU A 98 19.79 23.26 37.34
N GLY A 99 20.27 22.47 38.31
CA GLY A 99 20.13 21.01 38.33
C GLY A 99 18.67 20.54 38.40
N PHE A 100 17.83 21.16 39.24
CA PHE A 100 16.41 20.81 39.31
C PHE A 100 15.64 21.22 38.04
N LYS A 101 16.03 22.34 37.41
CA LYS A 101 15.51 22.73 36.09
C LYS A 101 15.95 21.74 35.01
N ALA A 102 17.18 21.27 35.01
CA ALA A 102 17.66 20.25 34.07
C ALA A 102 16.93 18.91 34.23
N LEU A 103 16.65 18.47 35.46
CA LEU A 103 15.85 17.26 35.72
C LEU A 103 14.43 17.35 35.16
N SER A 104 13.87 18.56 35.00
CA SER A 104 12.57 18.72 34.37
C SER A 104 12.55 18.35 32.87
N MET A 105 13.72 18.29 32.20
CA MET A 105 13.84 17.80 30.82
C MET A 105 13.57 16.30 30.69
N LEU A 106 13.56 15.54 31.79
CA LEU A 106 13.13 14.13 31.79
C LEU A 106 11.68 13.97 31.28
N ARG A 107 10.87 15.05 31.30
CA ARG A 107 9.54 15.10 30.66
C ARG A 107 9.59 14.77 29.16
N LEU A 108 10.71 15.04 28.47
CA LEU A 108 10.88 14.72 27.04
C LEU A 108 10.81 13.21 26.76
N TRP A 109 11.05 12.35 27.76
CA TRP A 109 10.83 10.90 27.64
C TRP A 109 9.42 10.55 27.13
N ARG A 110 8.42 11.38 27.47
CA ARG A 110 7.02 11.18 27.06
C ARG A 110 6.83 11.22 25.53
N LEU A 111 7.78 11.79 24.76
CA LEU A 111 7.78 11.80 23.28
C LEU A 111 7.77 10.39 22.67
N ARG A 112 8.18 9.35 23.41
CA ARG A 112 8.04 7.94 23.00
C ARG A 112 6.62 7.61 22.55
N ARG A 113 5.59 8.22 23.17
CA ARG A 113 4.17 8.02 22.82
C ARG A 113 3.85 8.53 21.41
N VAL A 114 4.45 9.67 21.01
CA VAL A 114 4.30 10.22 19.66
C VAL A 114 5.03 9.32 18.65
N SER A 115 6.23 8.83 18.99
CA SER A 115 6.94 7.86 18.14
C SER A 115 6.13 6.57 17.94
N ALA A 116 5.53 6.04 19.01
CA ALA A 116 4.64 4.87 18.93
C ALA A 116 3.38 5.15 18.11
N LEU A 117 2.83 6.37 18.15
CA LEU A 117 1.72 6.77 17.30
C LEU A 117 2.12 6.73 15.82
N PHE A 118 3.24 7.34 15.44
CA PHE A 118 3.71 7.28 14.04
C PHE A 118 3.95 5.84 13.58
N ALA A 119 4.53 4.98 14.44
CA ALA A 119 4.71 3.57 14.12
C ALA A 119 3.39 2.80 13.90
N ARG A 120 2.30 3.23 14.55
CA ARG A 120 0.95 2.68 14.33
C ARG A 120 0.30 3.26 13.08
N LEU A 121 0.38 4.58 12.88
CA LEU A 121 -0.19 5.25 11.70
C LEU A 121 0.47 4.79 10.40
N GLU A 122 1.78 4.53 10.41
CA GLU A 122 2.50 3.96 9.25
C GLU A 122 2.01 2.56 8.85
N LYS A 123 1.40 1.81 9.79
CA LYS A 123 0.86 0.46 9.56
C LYS A 123 -0.66 0.44 9.33
N ASP A 124 -1.36 1.53 9.61
CA ASP A 124 -2.82 1.62 9.43
C ASP A 124 -3.14 1.92 7.97
N ILE A 125 -3.80 0.97 7.31
CA ILE A 125 -4.18 1.05 5.88
C ILE A 125 -5.10 2.23 5.54
N ARG A 126 -5.74 2.84 6.54
CA ARG A 126 -6.63 4.00 6.34
C ARG A 126 -5.87 5.30 6.16
N PHE A 127 -4.59 5.34 6.52
CA PHE A 127 -3.76 6.53 6.42
C PHE A 127 -2.78 6.42 5.25
N ASN A 128 -2.54 7.54 4.58
CA ASN A 128 -1.56 7.58 3.50
C ASN A 128 -0.14 7.55 4.08
N TYR A 129 0.61 6.52 3.68
CA TYR A 129 2.00 6.31 4.09
C TYR A 129 2.91 7.51 3.80
N PHE A 130 2.78 8.11 2.60
CA PHE A 130 3.61 9.23 2.17
C PHE A 130 3.46 10.43 3.10
N TRP A 131 2.21 10.86 3.34
CA TRP A 131 1.91 12.00 4.20
C TRP A 131 2.34 11.75 5.65
N THR A 132 2.08 10.55 6.18
CA THR A 132 2.47 10.18 7.55
C THR A 132 3.98 10.31 7.75
N ARG A 133 4.78 9.81 6.80
CA ARG A 133 6.25 9.91 6.88
C ARG A 133 6.74 11.34 6.72
N CYS A 134 6.18 12.14 5.82
CA CYS A 134 6.51 13.56 5.67
C CYS A 134 6.20 14.36 6.94
N THR A 135 5.01 14.17 7.54
CA THR A 135 4.63 14.83 8.80
C THR A 135 5.60 14.48 9.93
N LYS A 136 6.02 13.22 10.03
CA LYS A 136 7.02 12.77 11.01
C LYS A 136 8.36 13.50 10.84
N LEU A 137 8.87 13.58 9.60
CA LEU A 137 10.14 14.26 9.30
C LEU A 137 10.07 15.75 9.64
N ILE A 138 9.01 16.43 9.20
CA ILE A 138 8.79 17.85 9.51
C ILE A 138 8.71 18.08 11.03
N SER A 139 7.99 17.21 11.75
CA SER A 139 7.86 17.33 13.22
C SER A 139 9.21 17.20 13.93
N VAL A 140 10.05 16.25 13.50
CA VAL A 140 11.41 16.08 14.06
C VAL A 140 12.27 17.30 13.77
N THR A 141 12.23 17.82 12.54
CA THR A 141 12.99 19.02 12.16
C THR A 141 12.57 20.24 12.96
N LEU A 142 11.27 20.53 13.07
CA LEU A 142 10.77 21.66 13.85
C LEU A 142 11.16 21.56 15.32
N PHE A 143 11.09 20.37 15.90
CA PHE A 143 11.50 20.14 17.29
C PHE A 143 13.00 20.33 17.51
N ALA A 144 13.83 19.92 16.54
CA ALA A 144 15.28 20.15 16.60
C ALA A 144 15.64 21.64 16.58
N VAL A 145 15.03 22.41 15.67
CA VAL A 145 15.21 23.87 15.59
C VAL A 145 14.77 24.54 16.90
N HIS A 146 13.59 24.15 17.40
CA HIS A 146 13.06 24.70 18.65
C HIS A 146 13.99 24.44 19.85
N CYS A 147 14.44 23.19 20.02
CA CYS A 147 15.36 22.84 21.11
C CYS A 147 16.70 23.57 21.00
N ALA A 148 17.30 23.58 19.82
CA ALA A 148 18.60 24.21 19.61
C ALA A 148 18.56 25.73 19.81
N GLY A 149 17.52 26.41 19.29
CA GLY A 149 17.32 27.84 19.54
C GLY A 149 17.16 28.16 21.03
N CYS A 150 16.36 27.37 21.75
CA CYS A 150 16.20 27.54 23.21
C CYS A 150 17.51 27.31 23.97
N PHE A 151 18.26 26.25 23.65
CA PHE A 151 19.53 25.98 24.32
C PHE A 151 20.59 27.05 24.02
N ASN A 152 20.69 27.53 22.78
CA ASN A 152 21.65 28.58 22.45
C ASN A 152 21.30 29.92 23.12
N TYR A 153 20.02 30.26 23.21
CA TYR A 153 19.58 31.42 23.98
C TYR A 153 19.94 31.28 25.47
N LEU A 154 19.76 30.10 26.06
CA LEU A 154 20.12 29.85 27.45
C LEU A 154 21.63 30.03 27.70
N ILE A 155 22.48 29.57 26.77
CA ILE A 155 23.94 29.74 26.87
C ILE A 155 24.30 31.23 26.88
N ALA A 156 23.69 32.02 26.00
CA ALA A 156 23.89 33.47 25.92
C ALA A 156 23.39 34.21 27.17
N ASP A 157 22.19 33.90 27.66
CA ASP A 157 21.63 34.57 28.85
C ASP A 157 22.47 34.31 30.12
N ARG A 158 23.06 33.12 30.23
CA ARG A 158 23.87 32.69 31.38
C ARG A 158 25.34 33.09 31.29
N TYR A 159 25.79 33.66 30.16
CA TYR A 159 27.16 34.10 30.02
C TYR A 159 27.41 35.39 30.84
N PRO A 160 28.55 35.52 31.56
CA PRO A 160 28.81 36.67 32.43
C PRO A 160 28.84 38.01 31.71
N ASP A 161 29.40 38.06 30.50
CA ASP A 161 29.52 39.26 29.67
C ASP A 161 28.47 39.25 28.55
N PRO A 162 27.33 39.96 28.67
CA PRO A 162 26.23 39.87 27.69
C PRO A 162 26.65 40.27 26.28
N ARG A 163 27.60 41.21 26.15
CA ARG A 163 28.09 41.73 24.86
C ARG A 163 28.93 40.73 24.06
N LYS A 164 29.47 39.68 24.69
CA LYS A 164 30.30 38.65 24.05
C LYS A 164 29.49 37.38 23.82
N THR A 165 28.31 37.54 23.24
CA THR A 165 27.39 36.46 22.90
C THR A 165 26.84 36.69 21.50
N TRP A 166 26.41 35.63 20.84
CA TRP A 166 25.88 35.69 19.47
C TRP A 166 24.75 36.71 19.26
N ILE A 167 23.92 36.95 20.28
CA ILE A 167 22.83 37.93 20.24
C ILE A 167 23.25 39.29 20.80
N GLY A 168 24.06 39.30 21.86
CA GLY A 168 24.43 40.52 22.57
C GLY A 168 25.49 41.36 21.87
N ALA A 169 26.23 40.79 20.92
CA ALA A 169 27.12 41.54 20.04
C ALA A 169 26.35 42.46 19.08
N VAL A 170 25.18 42.02 18.63
CA VAL A 170 24.29 42.79 17.73
C VAL A 170 23.33 43.68 18.53
N ASN A 171 22.72 43.14 19.58
CA ASN A 171 21.82 43.86 20.46
C ASN A 171 22.28 43.78 21.93
N PRO A 172 23.02 44.79 22.43
CA PRO A 172 23.54 44.79 23.80
C PRO A 172 22.47 44.70 24.90
N ASN A 173 21.23 45.11 24.62
CA ASN A 173 20.13 45.18 25.59
C ASN A 173 19.07 44.08 25.38
N PHE A 174 19.41 42.99 24.68
CA PHE A 174 18.47 41.91 24.31
C PHE A 174 17.68 41.28 25.47
N LYS A 175 18.11 41.46 26.73
CA LYS A 175 17.42 40.95 27.91
C LYS A 175 16.14 41.75 28.23
N GLU A 176 16.11 43.03 27.86
CA GLU A 176 14.97 43.94 28.06
C GLU A 176 13.90 43.79 26.97
N ASP A 177 14.26 43.19 25.83
CA ASP A 177 13.35 42.95 24.72
C ASP A 177 12.20 42.01 25.09
N SER A 178 11.13 42.09 24.30
CA SER A 178 9.97 41.22 24.46
C SER A 178 10.36 39.74 24.30
N LEU A 179 9.63 38.86 25.00
CA LEU A 179 9.83 37.42 24.87
C LEU A 179 9.69 36.92 23.42
N TRP A 180 8.82 37.58 22.65
CA TRP A 180 8.58 37.25 21.25
C TRP A 180 9.82 37.54 20.40
N ASP A 181 10.42 38.72 20.53
CA ASP A 181 11.57 39.12 19.72
C ASP A 181 12.78 38.23 20.00
N ARG A 182 13.04 37.93 21.28
CA ARG A 182 14.13 37.04 21.69
C ARG A 182 13.92 35.61 21.16
N TYR A 183 12.69 35.12 21.23
CA TYR A 183 12.34 33.77 20.76
C TYR A 183 12.45 33.66 19.23
N VAL A 184 11.89 34.63 18.49
CA VAL A 184 11.98 34.68 17.03
C VAL A 184 13.43 34.78 16.57
N THR A 185 14.24 35.62 17.23
CA THR A 185 15.67 35.75 16.93
C THR A 185 16.44 34.45 17.17
N ALA A 186 16.16 33.73 18.26
CA ALA A 186 16.76 32.42 18.54
C ALA A 186 16.33 31.33 17.54
N MET A 187 15.05 31.33 17.13
CA MET A 187 14.54 30.43 16.10
C MET A 187 15.16 30.74 14.73
N TYR A 188 15.32 32.01 14.40
CA TYR A 188 15.97 32.48 13.17
C TYR A 188 17.43 32.01 13.11
N TRP A 189 18.21 32.21 14.17
CA TRP A 189 19.58 31.68 14.26
C TRP A 189 19.63 30.15 14.08
N SER A 190 18.70 29.44 14.74
CA SER A 190 18.70 27.98 14.71
C SER A 190 18.33 27.41 13.34
N ILE A 191 17.36 28.01 12.65
CA ILE A 191 16.92 27.56 11.32
C ILE A 191 17.97 27.88 10.25
N THR A 192 18.59 29.08 10.26
CA THR A 192 19.61 29.47 9.27
C THR A 192 20.85 28.59 9.35
N THR A 193 21.21 28.14 10.55
CA THR A 193 22.29 27.18 10.79
C THR A 193 21.89 25.76 10.39
N LEU A 194 20.67 25.32 10.71
CA LEU A 194 20.16 23.99 10.30
C LEU A 194 20.11 23.84 8.78
N THR A 195 19.57 24.83 8.08
CA THR A 195 19.44 24.83 6.62
C THR A 195 20.75 25.14 5.90
N THR A 196 21.86 25.27 6.63
CA THR A 196 23.19 25.55 6.11
C THR A 196 23.27 26.82 5.25
N THR A 197 22.43 27.82 5.58
CA THR A 197 22.41 29.12 4.88
C THR A 197 23.49 30.05 5.42
N GLY A 198 23.57 30.19 6.75
CA GLY A 198 24.68 30.87 7.44
C GLY A 198 24.99 32.28 6.94
N TYR A 199 24.07 33.24 7.10
CA TYR A 199 24.29 34.63 6.69
C TYR A 199 25.46 35.32 7.39
N GLY A 200 25.80 34.90 8.61
CA GLY A 200 26.92 35.42 9.41
C GLY A 200 26.56 36.62 10.30
N ASP A 201 25.31 37.06 10.26
CA ASP A 201 24.74 38.10 11.12
C ASP A 201 24.70 37.72 12.60
N LEU A 202 24.49 36.44 12.89
CA LEU A 202 24.45 35.87 14.24
C LEU A 202 25.43 34.70 14.33
N HIS A 203 26.58 34.91 14.97
CA HIS A 203 27.64 33.92 15.11
C HIS A 203 28.19 33.88 16.53
N ALA A 204 28.77 32.73 16.93
CA ALA A 204 29.34 32.56 18.26
C ALA A 204 30.56 33.46 18.50
N GLU A 205 30.53 34.20 19.61
CA GLU A 205 31.61 35.10 20.02
C GLU A 205 32.44 34.53 21.18
N ASN A 206 31.84 33.62 21.95
CA ASN A 206 32.50 33.01 23.11
C ASN A 206 32.82 31.51 22.87
N PRO A 207 33.85 30.97 23.54
CA PRO A 207 34.25 29.57 23.33
C PRO A 207 33.18 28.53 23.70
N ARG A 208 32.21 28.89 24.55
CA ARG A 208 31.12 27.98 24.97
C ARG A 208 30.08 27.82 23.88
N GLU A 209 29.69 28.92 23.25
CA GLU A 209 28.83 28.96 22.05
C GLU A 209 29.53 28.26 20.88
N MET A 210 30.82 28.55 20.64
CA MET A 210 31.59 27.87 19.60
C MET A 210 31.58 26.35 19.75
N LEU A 211 31.72 25.84 20.98
CA LEU A 211 31.66 24.41 21.26
C LEU A 211 30.26 23.83 20.99
N PHE A 212 29.20 24.55 21.40
CA PHE A 212 27.82 24.15 21.12
C PHE A 212 27.54 24.09 19.61
N ASP A 213 28.00 25.10 18.87
CA ASP A 213 27.83 25.20 17.41
C ASP A 213 28.53 24.06 16.67
N ILE A 214 29.72 23.64 17.12
CA ILE A 214 30.41 22.46 16.56
C ILE A 214 29.52 21.22 16.66
N PHE A 215 28.95 20.94 17.84
CA PHE A 215 28.06 19.78 18.01
C PHE A 215 26.75 19.92 17.23
N TYR A 216 26.18 21.13 17.20
CA TYR A 216 24.94 21.39 16.48
C TYR A 216 25.12 21.25 14.96
N MET A 217 26.20 21.78 14.39
CA MET A 217 26.52 21.62 12.96
C MET A 217 26.77 20.15 12.59
N LEU A 218 27.45 19.37 13.44
CA LEU A 218 27.62 17.92 13.23
C LEU A 218 26.27 17.19 13.25
N PHE A 219 25.39 17.55 14.18
CA PHE A 219 24.03 17.02 14.22
C PHE A 219 23.23 17.40 12.97
N ASN A 220 23.32 18.64 12.51
CA ASN A 220 22.62 19.14 11.32
C ASN A 220 23.05 18.39 10.05
N LEU A 221 24.34 18.10 9.91
CA LEU A 221 24.85 17.28 8.79
C LEU A 221 24.17 15.90 8.75
N GLY A 222 24.06 15.24 9.91
CA GLY A 222 23.38 13.95 10.04
C GLY A 222 21.87 14.04 9.76
N LEU A 223 21.20 15.05 10.33
CA LEU A 223 19.76 15.26 10.16
C LEU A 223 19.40 15.56 8.69
N THR A 224 20.14 16.44 8.02
CA THR A 224 19.94 16.76 6.60
C THR A 224 20.16 15.55 5.70
N SER A 225 21.21 14.76 5.98
CA SER A 225 21.45 13.50 5.25
C SER A 225 20.30 12.50 5.43
N TYR A 226 19.78 12.38 6.65
CA TYR A 226 18.62 11.54 6.96
C TYR A 226 17.35 12.03 6.24
N LEU A 227 17.09 13.34 6.21
CA LEU A 227 15.96 13.95 5.50
C LEU A 227 16.01 13.64 4.00
N ILE A 228 17.16 13.88 3.36
CA ILE A 228 17.37 13.61 1.93
C ILE A 228 17.18 12.12 1.62
N GLY A 229 17.75 11.22 2.42
CA GLY A 229 17.61 9.78 2.22
C GLY A 229 16.15 9.30 2.32
N ASN A 230 15.39 9.83 3.28
CA ASN A 230 13.97 9.50 3.41
C ASN A 230 13.13 10.03 2.25
N MET A 231 13.36 11.28 1.84
CA MET A 231 12.65 11.87 0.70
C MET A 231 12.96 11.13 -0.60
N THR A 232 14.22 10.73 -0.81
CA THR A 232 14.62 9.93 -1.98
C THR A 232 13.87 8.59 -2.02
N ASN A 233 13.80 7.87 -0.90
CA ASN A 233 13.04 6.61 -0.82
C ASN A 233 11.55 6.80 -1.15
N LEU A 234 10.94 7.89 -0.67
CA LEU A 234 9.54 8.20 -0.97
C LEU A 234 9.33 8.52 -2.46
N VAL A 235 10.23 9.30 -3.09
CA VAL A 235 10.15 9.64 -4.52
C VAL A 235 10.33 8.39 -5.40
N VAL A 236 11.28 7.52 -5.07
CA VAL A 236 11.49 6.26 -5.78
C VAL A 236 10.24 5.38 -5.72
N HIS A 237 9.65 5.23 -4.52
CA HIS A 237 8.43 4.45 -4.36
C HIS A 237 7.25 5.06 -5.15
N TRP A 238 7.06 6.37 -5.08
CA TRP A 238 5.96 7.07 -5.77
C TRP A 238 6.04 6.94 -7.29
N THR A 239 7.25 6.97 -7.85
CA THR A 239 7.48 6.90 -9.31
C THR A 239 7.64 5.47 -9.85
N SER A 240 7.74 4.46 -8.98
CA SER A 240 8.04 3.07 -9.34
C SER A 240 7.12 2.48 -10.41
N ARG A 241 5.80 2.69 -10.29
CA ARG A 241 4.79 2.18 -11.23
C ARG A 241 5.03 2.68 -12.66
N THR A 242 5.14 4.00 -12.82
CA THR A 242 5.36 4.63 -14.12
C THR A 242 6.72 4.27 -14.71
N ARG A 243 7.74 4.13 -13.85
CA ARG A 243 9.08 3.69 -14.24
C ARG A 243 9.06 2.27 -14.81
N ASN A 244 8.48 1.31 -14.11
CA ASN A 244 8.40 -0.09 -14.55
C ASN A 244 7.65 -0.23 -15.88
N PHE A 245 6.56 0.53 -16.07
CA PHE A 245 5.84 0.58 -17.35
C PHE A 245 6.73 1.08 -18.50
N ARG A 246 7.42 2.21 -18.30
CA ARG A 246 8.33 2.75 -19.32
C ARG A 246 9.49 1.81 -19.63
N ASP A 247 10.03 1.14 -18.62
CA ASP A 247 11.09 0.15 -18.80
C ASP A 247 10.60 -1.06 -19.62
N THR A 248 9.38 -1.54 -19.37
CA THR A 248 8.75 -2.63 -20.14
C THR A 248 8.48 -2.23 -21.60
N VAL A 249 7.93 -1.03 -21.82
CA VAL A 249 7.68 -0.50 -23.17
C VAL A 249 8.97 -0.31 -23.95
N ARG A 250 10.03 0.20 -23.30
CA ARG A 250 11.35 0.35 -23.92
C ARG A 250 11.92 -0.99 -24.32
N ALA A 251 11.93 -1.99 -23.43
CA ALA A 251 12.43 -3.33 -23.74
C ALA A 251 11.68 -3.99 -24.91
N ALA A 252 10.35 -3.85 -24.96
CA ALA A 252 9.54 -4.33 -26.06
C ALA A 252 9.87 -3.63 -27.39
N SER A 253 10.06 -2.31 -27.34
CA SER A 253 10.43 -1.51 -28.52
C SER A 253 11.83 -1.87 -29.04
N GLU A 254 12.79 -2.06 -28.15
CA GLU A 254 14.14 -2.53 -28.48
C GLU A 254 14.12 -3.93 -29.12
N PHE A 255 13.30 -4.84 -28.58
CA PHE A 255 13.10 -6.17 -29.15
C PHE A 255 12.50 -6.11 -30.57
N ALA A 256 11.50 -5.25 -30.80
CA ALA A 256 10.90 -5.08 -32.12
C ALA A 256 11.89 -4.50 -33.14
N ALA A 257 12.66 -3.47 -32.73
CA ALA A 257 13.65 -2.83 -33.58
C ALA A 257 14.79 -3.79 -33.94
N ARG A 258 15.30 -4.56 -32.96
CA ARG A 258 16.40 -5.51 -33.18
C ARG A 258 16.03 -6.62 -34.17
N ASN A 259 14.78 -7.07 -34.14
CA ASN A 259 14.30 -8.14 -35.01
C ASN A 259 13.59 -7.63 -36.28
N GLN A 260 13.60 -6.31 -36.52
CA GLN A 260 12.97 -5.69 -37.69
C GLN A 260 11.50 -6.11 -37.87
N LEU A 261 10.75 -6.14 -36.77
CA LEU A 261 9.34 -6.54 -36.82
C LEU A 261 8.53 -5.54 -37.67
N PRO A 262 7.54 -6.01 -38.46
CA PRO A 262 6.64 -5.14 -39.19
C PRO A 262 5.88 -4.17 -38.25
N PRO A 263 5.54 -2.94 -38.71
CA PRO A 263 4.87 -1.94 -37.89
C PRO A 263 3.58 -2.43 -37.22
N HIS A 264 2.80 -3.28 -37.90
CA HIS A 264 1.55 -3.80 -37.36
C HIS A 264 1.74 -4.65 -36.09
N ILE A 265 2.81 -5.46 -36.01
CA ILE A 265 3.11 -6.29 -34.82
C ILE A 265 3.61 -5.39 -33.69
N GLN A 266 4.41 -4.38 -34.02
CA GLN A 266 4.90 -3.41 -33.06
C GLN A 266 3.73 -2.65 -32.41
N ASP A 267 2.79 -2.14 -33.21
CA ASP A 267 1.61 -1.43 -32.73
C ASP A 267 0.71 -2.33 -31.87
N GLN A 268 0.51 -3.59 -32.27
CA GLN A 268 -0.25 -4.57 -31.47
C GLN A 268 0.41 -4.81 -30.11
N MET A 269 1.72 -5.04 -30.09
CA MET A 269 2.48 -5.27 -28.87
C MET A 269 2.43 -4.07 -27.92
N LEU A 270 2.68 -2.86 -28.44
CA LEU A 270 2.65 -1.62 -27.64
C LEU A 270 1.24 -1.29 -27.15
N SER A 271 0.22 -1.51 -27.97
CA SER A 271 -1.19 -1.31 -27.58
C SER A 271 -1.59 -2.26 -26.47
N HIS A 272 -1.17 -3.53 -26.54
CA HIS A 272 -1.40 -4.51 -25.50
C HIS A 272 -0.72 -4.11 -24.17
N LEU A 273 0.54 -3.69 -24.21
CA LEU A 273 1.25 -3.21 -23.01
C LEU A 273 0.61 -1.95 -22.41
N CYS A 274 0.20 -0.99 -23.24
CA CYS A 274 -0.50 0.21 -22.80
C CYS A 274 -1.85 -0.12 -22.15
N LEU A 275 -2.62 -1.04 -22.74
CA LEU A 275 -3.88 -1.48 -22.14
C LEU A 275 -3.62 -2.19 -20.82
N LYS A 276 -2.65 -3.12 -20.79
CA LYS A 276 -2.27 -3.87 -19.58
C LYS A 276 -1.90 -2.94 -18.44
N PHE A 277 -1.22 -1.83 -18.70
CA PHE A 277 -0.92 -0.81 -17.69
C PHE A 277 -2.16 -0.05 -17.21
N LYS A 278 -3.06 0.32 -18.13
CA LYS A 278 -4.33 0.98 -17.77
C LYS A 278 -5.25 0.08 -16.96
N THR A 279 -5.30 -1.21 -17.32
CA THR A 279 -6.06 -2.24 -16.61
C THR A 279 -5.27 -2.87 -15.47
N GLU A 280 -4.05 -2.40 -15.18
CA GLU A 280 -3.20 -2.95 -14.13
C GLU A 280 -3.82 -2.77 -12.74
N GLY A 281 -4.56 -1.68 -12.53
CA GLY A 281 -5.37 -1.47 -11.32
C GLY A 281 -6.55 -2.44 -11.19
N LEU A 282 -6.89 -3.15 -12.26
CA LEU A 282 -7.89 -4.23 -12.32
C LEU A 282 -7.23 -5.61 -12.30
N LYS A 283 -5.91 -5.73 -12.08
CA LYS A 283 -5.19 -7.01 -11.98
C LYS A 283 -5.74 -7.83 -10.82
N GLN A 284 -6.73 -8.63 -11.15
CA GLN A 284 -7.32 -9.59 -10.25
C GLN A 284 -6.34 -10.75 -9.99
N GLN A 285 -5.51 -11.15 -10.95
CA GLN A 285 -4.62 -12.33 -10.80
C GLN A 285 -3.46 -12.14 -9.80
N GLU A 286 -2.65 -11.09 -9.92
CA GLU A 286 -1.51 -10.87 -9.00
C GLU A 286 -1.99 -10.61 -7.56
N THR A 287 -3.03 -9.78 -7.41
CA THR A 287 -3.66 -9.51 -6.11
C THR A 287 -4.32 -10.76 -5.55
N SER A 288 -4.99 -11.55 -6.39
CA SER A 288 -5.71 -12.75 -5.96
C SER A 288 -4.80 -13.95 -5.68
N ASN A 289 -3.58 -14.01 -6.23
CA ASN A 289 -2.61 -15.05 -5.89
C ASN A 289 -2.05 -14.88 -4.46
N GLY A 290 -2.11 -13.67 -3.91
CA GLY A 290 -1.81 -13.42 -2.49
C GLY A 290 -2.97 -13.77 -1.54
N LEU A 291 -4.17 -14.05 -2.07
CA LEU A 291 -5.34 -14.38 -1.27
C LEU A 291 -5.50 -15.90 -1.09
N PRO A 292 -6.02 -16.37 0.06
CA PRO A 292 -6.42 -17.76 0.24
C PRO A 292 -7.43 -18.21 -0.82
N LYS A 293 -7.34 -19.49 -1.23
CA LYS A 293 -8.19 -20.08 -2.29
C LYS A 293 -9.69 -19.82 -2.07
N ALA A 294 -10.17 -19.91 -0.83
CA ALA A 294 -11.57 -19.69 -0.49
C ALA A 294 -12.04 -18.26 -0.81
N ILE A 295 -11.23 -17.25 -0.48
CA ILE A 295 -11.57 -15.84 -0.75
C ILE A 295 -11.56 -15.58 -2.25
N ARG A 296 -10.56 -16.11 -2.96
CA ARG A 296 -10.49 -16.03 -4.43
C ARG A 296 -11.73 -16.63 -5.09
N ALA A 297 -12.14 -17.82 -4.66
CA ALA A 297 -13.34 -18.46 -5.19
C ALA A 297 -14.58 -17.60 -4.96
N SER A 298 -14.79 -17.06 -3.76
CA SER A 298 -15.90 -16.16 -3.45
C SER A 298 -15.92 -14.91 -4.33
N ILE A 299 -14.75 -14.29 -4.59
CA ILE A 299 -14.64 -13.15 -5.50
C ILE A 299 -15.05 -13.54 -6.92
N SER A 300 -14.51 -14.65 -7.44
CA SER A 300 -14.84 -15.14 -8.79
C SER A 300 -16.34 -15.45 -8.93
N HIS A 301 -16.97 -16.05 -7.91
CA HIS A 301 -18.42 -16.28 -7.91
C HIS A 301 -19.20 -14.98 -7.97
N CYS A 302 -18.86 -13.99 -7.13
CA CYS A 302 -19.56 -12.72 -7.11
C CYS A 302 -19.49 -11.98 -8.45
N LEU A 303 -18.37 -12.09 -9.16
CA LEU A 303 -18.13 -11.36 -10.41
C LEU A 303 -18.65 -12.08 -11.65
N PHE A 304 -18.47 -13.40 -11.72
CA PHE A 304 -18.61 -14.14 -12.99
C PHE A 304 -19.75 -15.15 -13.01
N LEU A 305 -20.25 -15.60 -11.85
CA LEU A 305 -21.31 -16.61 -11.79
C LEU A 305 -22.57 -16.21 -12.59
N PRO A 306 -23.10 -14.97 -12.51
CA PRO A 306 -24.31 -14.58 -13.25
C PRO A 306 -24.12 -14.60 -14.77
N ILE A 307 -22.88 -14.44 -15.25
CA ILE A 307 -22.53 -14.40 -16.67
C ILE A 307 -22.38 -15.84 -17.18
N VAL A 308 -21.62 -16.67 -16.44
CA VAL A 308 -21.38 -18.07 -16.78
C VAL A 308 -22.69 -18.86 -16.80
N GLN A 309 -23.61 -18.59 -15.86
CA GLN A 309 -24.92 -19.26 -15.81
C GLN A 309 -25.81 -18.94 -17.03
N LYS A 310 -25.65 -17.77 -17.65
CA LYS A 310 -26.41 -17.37 -18.85
C LYS A 310 -25.82 -17.94 -20.13
N ALA A 311 -24.53 -18.28 -20.12
CA ALA A 311 -23.82 -18.77 -21.30
C ALA A 311 -24.43 -20.10 -21.77
N TYR A 312 -24.67 -20.22 -23.08
CA TYR A 312 -25.51 -21.28 -23.65
C TYR A 312 -25.05 -22.70 -23.27
N LEU A 313 -23.73 -22.92 -23.16
CA LEU A 313 -23.15 -24.23 -22.87
C LEU A 313 -23.50 -24.72 -21.46
N PHE A 314 -23.67 -23.79 -20.52
CA PHE A 314 -23.86 -24.07 -19.09
C PHE A 314 -25.32 -23.86 -18.63
N GLN A 315 -26.26 -23.67 -19.55
CA GLN A 315 -27.67 -23.54 -19.17
C GLN A 315 -28.23 -24.87 -18.64
N GLY A 316 -28.79 -24.82 -17.43
CA GLY A 316 -29.42 -25.99 -16.79
C GLY A 316 -28.45 -26.97 -16.11
N VAL A 317 -27.15 -26.66 -16.02
CA VAL A 317 -26.21 -27.43 -15.18
C VAL A 317 -26.42 -27.11 -13.70
N SER A 318 -25.98 -28.02 -12.84
CA SER A 318 -26.08 -27.88 -11.38
C SER A 318 -25.30 -26.66 -10.86
N HIS A 319 -25.75 -26.11 -9.72
CA HIS A 319 -25.01 -25.06 -9.04
C HIS A 319 -23.63 -25.55 -8.59
N ASP A 320 -23.51 -26.80 -8.13
CA ASP A 320 -22.25 -27.39 -7.68
C ASP A 320 -21.20 -27.43 -8.81
N PHE A 321 -21.63 -27.74 -10.03
CA PHE A 321 -20.78 -27.67 -11.22
C PHE A 321 -20.26 -26.24 -11.46
N LEU A 322 -21.15 -25.24 -11.44
CA LEU A 322 -20.75 -23.83 -11.60
C LEU A 322 -19.86 -23.35 -10.46
N PHE A 323 -20.11 -23.79 -9.23
CA PHE A 323 -19.30 -23.47 -8.05
C PHE A 323 -17.87 -24.02 -8.16
N GLN A 324 -17.69 -25.18 -8.80
CA GLN A 324 -16.36 -25.72 -9.09
C GLN A 324 -15.70 -25.07 -10.32
N LEU A 325 -16.50 -24.69 -11.33
CA LEU A 325 -15.98 -24.20 -12.61
C LEU A 325 -15.52 -22.74 -12.57
N VAL A 326 -16.32 -21.85 -11.98
CA VAL A 326 -16.09 -20.40 -12.01
C VAL A 326 -14.74 -19.98 -11.41
N PRO A 327 -14.25 -20.57 -10.29
CA PRO A 327 -12.94 -20.22 -9.73
C PRO A 327 -11.74 -20.63 -10.60
N GLU A 328 -11.93 -21.56 -11.54
CA GLU A 328 -10.92 -22.02 -12.49
C GLU A 328 -10.89 -21.14 -13.77
N MET A 329 -11.82 -20.21 -13.92
CA MET A 329 -11.83 -19.24 -15.03
C MET A 329 -10.92 -18.05 -14.73
N GLU A 330 -10.13 -17.67 -15.73
CA GLU A 330 -9.19 -16.56 -15.66
C GLU A 330 -9.71 -15.38 -16.48
N ALA A 331 -9.84 -14.20 -15.85
CA ALA A 331 -10.26 -13.00 -16.55
C ALA A 331 -9.07 -12.32 -17.25
N GLU A 332 -9.21 -12.10 -18.55
CA GLU A 332 -8.23 -11.44 -19.41
C GLU A 332 -8.86 -10.23 -20.13
N TYR A 333 -8.07 -9.20 -20.39
CA TYR A 333 -8.50 -7.99 -21.11
C TYR A 333 -7.75 -7.87 -22.44
N PHE A 334 -8.51 -7.67 -23.51
CA PHE A 334 -7.97 -7.55 -24.86
C PHE A 334 -8.25 -6.15 -25.45
N PRO A 335 -7.25 -5.50 -26.09
CA PRO A 335 -7.42 -4.28 -26.86
C PRO A 335 -8.21 -4.55 -28.15
N PRO A 336 -8.73 -3.49 -28.82
CA PRO A 336 -9.40 -3.64 -30.10
C PRO A 336 -8.44 -4.10 -31.20
N LYS A 337 -8.99 -4.77 -32.23
CA LYS A 337 -8.28 -5.32 -33.40
C LYS A 337 -7.20 -6.36 -33.06
N GLN A 338 -7.32 -7.03 -31.92
CA GLN A 338 -6.45 -8.14 -31.53
C GLN A 338 -7.10 -9.46 -31.88
N ASP A 339 -6.33 -10.36 -32.50
CA ASP A 339 -6.73 -11.74 -32.73
C ASP A 339 -6.58 -12.52 -31.42
N ILE A 340 -7.69 -13.05 -30.91
CA ILE A 340 -7.75 -13.88 -29.70
C ILE A 340 -7.50 -15.35 -30.04
N LEU A 341 -8.12 -15.80 -31.14
CA LEU A 341 -8.00 -17.14 -31.69
C LEU A 341 -7.63 -17.05 -33.16
N LEU A 342 -6.74 -17.92 -33.61
CA LEU A 342 -6.40 -18.04 -35.03
C LEU A 342 -7.05 -19.30 -35.63
N GLN A 343 -7.56 -19.17 -36.86
CA GLN A 343 -8.02 -20.33 -37.61
C GLN A 343 -6.88 -21.34 -37.82
N ASN A 344 -7.19 -22.63 -37.67
CA ASN A 344 -6.29 -23.77 -37.71
C ASN A 344 -5.30 -23.88 -36.53
N GLU A 345 -5.46 -23.06 -35.48
CA GLU A 345 -4.70 -23.20 -34.24
C GLU A 345 -5.17 -24.41 -33.43
N ALA A 346 -4.25 -25.05 -32.70
CA ALA A 346 -4.58 -26.15 -31.80
C ALA A 346 -5.43 -25.63 -30.62
N PRO A 347 -6.53 -26.31 -30.26
CA PRO A 347 -7.44 -25.80 -29.23
C PRO A 347 -6.90 -26.02 -27.82
N THR A 348 -6.63 -24.93 -27.09
CA THR A 348 -6.18 -24.96 -25.70
C THR A 348 -7.32 -24.65 -24.73
N ASP A 349 -8.06 -23.58 -24.99
CA ASP A 349 -8.96 -22.96 -24.02
C ASP A 349 -10.31 -22.59 -24.62
N ILE A 350 -11.31 -22.45 -23.76
CA ILE A 350 -12.64 -21.90 -24.06
C ILE A 350 -12.67 -20.46 -23.57
N TYR A 351 -13.30 -19.60 -24.35
CA TYR A 351 -13.39 -18.18 -24.05
C TYR A 351 -14.87 -17.77 -23.97
N LEU A 352 -15.20 -17.00 -22.93
CA LEU A 352 -16.53 -16.43 -22.70
C LEU A 352 -16.42 -14.90 -22.69
N LEU A 353 -17.16 -14.23 -23.59
CA LEU A 353 -17.15 -12.77 -23.66
C LEU A 353 -17.97 -12.19 -22.51
N VAL A 354 -17.33 -11.43 -21.61
CA VAL A 354 -18.01 -10.74 -20.51
C VAL A 354 -18.49 -9.37 -20.95
N SER A 355 -17.64 -8.61 -21.64
CA SER A 355 -17.96 -7.28 -22.16
C SER A 355 -17.19 -7.00 -23.44
N GLY A 356 -17.70 -6.07 -24.25
CA GLY A 356 -17.14 -5.73 -25.57
C GLY A 356 -17.76 -6.55 -26.70
N THR A 357 -17.17 -6.41 -27.89
CA THR A 357 -17.61 -7.08 -29.12
C THR A 357 -16.42 -7.70 -29.85
N ALA A 358 -16.66 -8.85 -30.50
CA ALA A 358 -15.66 -9.53 -31.31
C ALA A 358 -16.25 -10.01 -32.64
N ASP A 359 -15.48 -9.92 -33.70
CA ASP A 359 -15.83 -10.39 -35.04
C ASP A 359 -15.24 -11.80 -35.24
N VAL A 360 -16.09 -12.75 -35.61
CA VAL A 360 -15.69 -14.12 -35.98
C VAL A 360 -15.47 -14.16 -37.50
N ILE A 361 -14.25 -14.47 -37.91
CA ILE A 361 -13.76 -14.37 -39.28
C ILE A 361 -13.34 -15.77 -39.76
N SER A 362 -13.73 -16.16 -40.97
CA SER A 362 -13.20 -17.37 -41.61
C SER A 362 -12.43 -16.99 -42.86
N LYS A 363 -11.17 -17.40 -42.95
CA LYS A 363 -10.37 -17.21 -44.15
C LYS A 363 -10.86 -18.18 -45.23
N HIS A 364 -11.45 -17.64 -46.29
CA HIS A 364 -11.80 -18.42 -47.48
C HIS A 364 -11.32 -17.65 -48.72
N ASN A 365 -10.43 -18.28 -49.51
CA ASN A 365 -9.89 -17.71 -50.76
C ASN A 365 -9.29 -16.29 -50.64
N GLY A 366 -8.56 -16.00 -49.56
CA GLY A 366 -7.86 -14.71 -49.39
C GLY A 366 -8.74 -13.53 -48.98
N HIS A 367 -10.04 -13.74 -48.79
CA HIS A 367 -10.95 -12.77 -48.17
C HIS A 367 -11.22 -13.15 -46.71
N ASP A 368 -11.34 -12.13 -45.86
CA ASP A 368 -11.63 -12.22 -44.43
C ASP A 368 -13.08 -11.77 -44.13
N PRO A 369 -14.14 -12.46 -44.62
CA PRO A 369 -15.50 -12.09 -44.31
C PRO A 369 -15.82 -12.31 -42.82
N VAL A 370 -16.45 -11.31 -42.20
CA VAL A 370 -17.03 -11.45 -40.85
C VAL A 370 -18.28 -12.31 -40.96
N ILE A 371 -18.26 -13.46 -40.30
CA ILE A 371 -19.34 -14.45 -40.33
C ILE A 371 -20.40 -14.10 -39.28
N VAL A 372 -19.94 -13.82 -38.06
CA VAL A 372 -20.78 -13.59 -36.88
C VAL A 372 -20.12 -12.52 -36.01
N LYS A 373 -20.94 -11.67 -35.41
CA LYS A 373 -20.51 -10.76 -34.34
C LYS A 373 -20.84 -11.40 -33.00
N ALA A 374 -19.83 -11.66 -32.20
CA ALA A 374 -19.96 -12.12 -30.82
C ALA A 374 -20.20 -10.92 -29.89
N THR A 375 -21.13 -11.09 -28.97
CA THR A 375 -21.59 -10.12 -27.98
C THR A 375 -21.47 -10.70 -26.56
N SER A 376 -21.69 -9.87 -25.54
CA SER A 376 -21.58 -10.31 -24.14
C SER A 376 -22.45 -11.54 -23.85
N GLY A 377 -21.86 -12.56 -23.24
CA GLY A 377 -22.48 -13.87 -22.96
C GLY A 377 -22.17 -14.95 -23.99
N ASP A 378 -21.62 -14.59 -25.16
CA ASP A 378 -21.26 -15.56 -26.20
C ASP A 378 -19.95 -16.29 -25.87
N LEU A 379 -19.92 -17.57 -26.23
CA LEU A 379 -18.75 -18.46 -26.09
C LEU A 379 -18.09 -18.67 -27.45
N PHE A 380 -16.77 -18.82 -27.43
CA PHE A 380 -15.98 -19.25 -28.60
C PHE A 380 -14.82 -20.15 -28.19
N GLY A 381 -14.33 -20.96 -29.14
CA GLY A 381 -13.26 -21.94 -28.95
C GLY A 381 -13.73 -23.30 -28.42
N GLU A 382 -15.00 -23.42 -28.01
CA GLU A 382 -15.61 -24.64 -27.49
C GLU A 382 -15.66 -25.77 -28.52
N ILE A 383 -15.77 -25.43 -29.81
CA ILE A 383 -15.71 -26.42 -30.90
C ILE A 383 -14.36 -27.13 -30.91
N GLY A 384 -13.27 -26.37 -30.84
CA GLY A 384 -11.94 -26.94 -30.83
C GLY A 384 -11.71 -27.81 -29.60
N VAL A 385 -12.12 -27.32 -28.42
CA VAL A 385 -11.91 -28.00 -27.14
C VAL A 385 -12.71 -29.29 -27.00
N LEU A 386 -14.01 -29.27 -27.35
CA LEU A 386 -14.92 -30.41 -27.21
C LEU A 386 -14.76 -31.43 -28.34
N CYS A 387 -14.51 -30.98 -29.59
CA CYS A 387 -14.33 -31.88 -30.73
C CYS A 387 -12.87 -32.32 -30.94
N GLN A 388 -11.91 -31.75 -30.21
CA GLN A 388 -10.46 -31.98 -30.38
C GLN A 388 -10.01 -31.74 -31.82
N ARG A 389 -10.38 -30.58 -32.37
CA ARG A 389 -10.02 -30.17 -33.74
C ARG A 389 -9.42 -28.78 -33.77
N PRO A 390 -8.60 -28.46 -34.78
CA PRO A 390 -8.13 -27.10 -34.97
C PRO A 390 -9.28 -26.09 -35.04
N GLN A 391 -9.02 -24.85 -34.61
CA GLN A 391 -10.06 -23.82 -34.56
C GLN A 391 -10.60 -23.52 -35.97
N PRO A 392 -11.93 -23.53 -36.18
CA PRO A 392 -12.50 -23.37 -37.51
C PRO A 392 -12.52 -21.92 -38.01
N TYR A 393 -12.33 -20.95 -37.11
CA TYR A 393 -12.40 -19.52 -37.41
C TYR A 393 -11.37 -18.74 -36.56
N THR A 394 -11.06 -17.53 -37.00
CA THR A 394 -10.32 -16.52 -36.24
C THR A 394 -11.31 -15.65 -35.48
N VAL A 395 -11.00 -15.26 -34.24
CA VAL A 395 -11.81 -14.32 -33.46
C VAL A 395 -11.01 -13.06 -33.21
N ARG A 396 -11.50 -11.91 -33.68
CA ARG A 396 -10.83 -10.60 -33.57
C ARG A 396 -11.68 -9.65 -32.74
N THR A 397 -11.11 -9.01 -31.73
CA THR A 397 -11.80 -7.96 -30.98
C THR A 397 -12.07 -6.73 -31.84
N ARG A 398 -13.22 -6.08 -31.63
CA ARG A 398 -13.54 -4.80 -32.27
C ARG A 398 -13.35 -3.63 -31.30
N GLU A 399 -13.66 -3.88 -30.04
CA GLU A 399 -13.59 -2.92 -28.93
C GLU A 399 -12.69 -3.50 -27.83
N ILE A 400 -12.45 -2.74 -26.75
CA ILE A 400 -11.81 -3.32 -25.56
C ILE A 400 -12.77 -4.34 -24.97
N SER A 401 -12.30 -5.58 -24.83
CA SER A 401 -13.14 -6.70 -24.41
C SER A 401 -12.57 -7.37 -23.17
N GLN A 402 -13.45 -7.68 -22.23
CA GLN A 402 -13.14 -8.55 -21.09
C GLN A 402 -13.61 -9.97 -21.41
N ILE A 403 -12.70 -10.93 -21.32
CA ILE A 403 -12.95 -12.32 -21.71
C ILE A 403 -12.51 -13.24 -20.57
N LEU A 404 -13.35 -14.23 -20.25
CA LEU A 404 -13.00 -15.30 -19.33
C LEU A 404 -12.41 -16.46 -20.12
N ARG A 405 -11.19 -16.86 -19.78
CA ARG A 405 -10.50 -18.03 -20.30
C ARG A 405 -10.71 -19.21 -19.36
N LEU A 406 -11.06 -20.36 -19.91
CA LEU A 406 -11.19 -21.61 -19.18
C LEU A 406 -10.34 -22.68 -19.87
N ASN A 407 -9.41 -23.26 -19.11
CA ASN A 407 -8.57 -24.34 -19.63
C ASN A 407 -9.39 -25.60 -19.91
N ARG A 408 -9.11 -26.26 -21.04
CA ARG A 408 -9.68 -27.55 -21.39
C ARG A 408 -9.55 -28.59 -20.28
N THR A 409 -8.40 -28.69 -19.62
CA THR A 409 -8.17 -29.69 -18.57
C THR A 409 -9.09 -29.45 -17.38
N SER A 410 -9.22 -28.20 -16.95
CA SER A 410 -10.13 -27.79 -15.88
C SER A 410 -11.58 -28.12 -16.24
N LEU A 411 -12.05 -27.77 -17.45
CA LEU A 411 -13.41 -28.13 -17.88
C LEU A 411 -13.67 -29.64 -17.82
N ILE A 412 -12.78 -30.44 -18.42
CA ILE A 412 -12.95 -31.89 -18.47
C ILE A 412 -12.92 -32.51 -17.08
N ASN A 413 -12.08 -31.99 -16.17
CA ASN A 413 -12.04 -32.46 -14.79
C ASN A 413 -13.34 -32.13 -14.03
N THR A 414 -13.89 -30.92 -14.22
CA THR A 414 -15.17 -30.53 -13.59
C THR A 414 -16.36 -31.32 -14.14
N ILE A 415 -16.34 -31.70 -15.42
CA ILE A 415 -17.35 -32.59 -16.01
C ILE A 415 -17.22 -34.01 -15.43
N ARG A 416 -15.98 -34.48 -15.18
CA ARG A 416 -15.74 -35.80 -14.58
C ARG A 416 -16.18 -35.87 -13.12
N SER A 417 -16.04 -34.79 -12.36
CA SER A 417 -16.51 -34.73 -10.98
C SER A 417 -18.04 -34.68 -10.90
N ASN A 418 -18.71 -33.97 -11.82
CA ASN A 418 -20.17 -33.83 -11.84
C ASN A 418 -20.78 -34.58 -13.04
N LYS A 419 -20.88 -35.91 -12.91
CA LYS A 419 -21.26 -36.79 -14.03
C LYS A 419 -22.66 -36.55 -14.57
N GLU A 420 -23.55 -36.01 -13.75
CA GLU A 420 -24.94 -35.70 -14.12
C GLU A 420 -25.04 -34.50 -15.07
N ASP A 421 -24.06 -33.58 -15.03
CA ASP A 421 -24.04 -32.35 -15.83
C ASP A 421 -23.41 -32.54 -17.22
N GLY A 422 -22.58 -33.58 -17.40
CA GLY A 422 -21.94 -33.88 -18.69
C GLY A 422 -22.95 -34.03 -19.86
N PRO A 423 -24.03 -34.81 -19.73
CA PRO A 423 -25.06 -34.92 -20.76
C PRO A 423 -25.74 -33.60 -21.09
N ILE A 424 -25.94 -32.72 -20.11
CA ILE A 424 -26.56 -31.40 -20.28
C ILE A 424 -25.67 -30.50 -21.14
N ILE A 425 -24.37 -30.45 -20.85
CA ILE A 425 -23.38 -29.70 -21.63
C ILE A 425 -23.33 -30.19 -23.08
N VAL A 426 -23.30 -31.52 -23.27
CA VAL A 426 -23.29 -32.11 -24.62
C VAL A 426 -24.58 -31.79 -25.36
N LYS A 427 -25.74 -31.89 -24.69
CA LYS A 427 -27.04 -31.51 -25.25
C LYS A 427 -27.06 -30.04 -25.69
N ASN A 428 -26.62 -29.13 -24.83
CA ASN A 428 -26.55 -27.69 -25.10
C ASN A 428 -25.66 -27.38 -26.31
N PHE A 429 -24.49 -28.03 -26.39
CA PHE A 429 -23.57 -27.91 -27.51
C PHE A 429 -24.22 -28.33 -28.85
N PHE A 430 -24.99 -29.41 -28.87
CA PHE A 430 -25.70 -29.84 -30.08
C PHE A 430 -26.91 -28.96 -30.41
N MET A 431 -27.66 -28.51 -29.40
CA MET A 431 -28.90 -27.74 -29.59
C MET A 431 -28.63 -26.40 -30.27
N VAL A 432 -27.52 -25.72 -29.92
CA VAL A 432 -27.11 -24.45 -30.54
C VAL A 432 -26.46 -24.67 -31.92
N LYS A 433 -25.75 -25.78 -32.15
CA LYS A 433 -25.23 -26.11 -33.49
C LYS A 433 -26.29 -26.48 -34.51
N VAL A 434 -27.43 -27.02 -34.07
CA VAL A 434 -28.59 -27.26 -34.94
C VAL A 434 -29.22 -25.93 -35.39
N ILE A 435 -29.10 -24.86 -34.59
CA ILE A 435 -29.49 -23.49 -34.96
C ILE A 435 -28.44 -22.84 -35.88
N LEU A 436 -27.13 -23.10 -35.67
CA LEU A 436 -26.03 -22.69 -36.57
C LEU A 436 -25.92 -23.51 -37.87
N ARG A 437 -26.97 -24.25 -38.27
CA ARG A 437 -27.12 -24.88 -39.60
C ARG A 437 -27.06 -23.88 -40.77
N GLN A 438 -26.97 -22.58 -40.51
CA GLN A 438 -26.67 -21.56 -41.52
C GLN A 438 -25.19 -21.50 -41.93
N LEU A 439 -24.27 -22.20 -41.24
CA LEU A 439 -22.91 -22.45 -41.74
C LEU A 439 -22.94 -23.61 -42.75
N LYS A 440 -23.47 -23.31 -43.94
CA LYS A 440 -23.58 -24.25 -45.07
C LYS A 440 -22.19 -24.62 -45.61
N HIS A 441 -22.02 -25.92 -45.86
CA HIS A 441 -20.91 -26.60 -46.54
C HIS A 441 -19.65 -26.88 -45.71
N ASP A 442 -19.76 -27.78 -44.73
CA ASP A 442 -18.59 -28.58 -44.31
C ASP A 442 -18.92 -30.10 -44.35
N PRO A 443 -18.39 -30.86 -45.33
CA PRO A 443 -18.61 -32.31 -45.46
C PRO A 443 -18.07 -33.12 -44.27
N PHE A 444 -17.29 -32.51 -43.38
CA PHE A 444 -16.63 -33.19 -42.27
C PHE A 444 -17.53 -33.46 -41.03
N PHE A 445 -18.78 -33.01 -41.05
CA PHE A 445 -19.75 -33.17 -39.94
C PHE A 445 -20.05 -34.65 -39.60
N ALA A 446 -20.10 -35.53 -40.62
CA ALA A 446 -20.36 -36.95 -40.43
C ALA A 446 -19.23 -37.68 -39.67
N ARG A 447 -17.98 -37.18 -39.76
CA ARG A 447 -16.82 -37.77 -39.06
C ARG A 447 -16.72 -37.31 -37.60
N SER A 448 -17.27 -36.13 -37.28
CA SER A 448 -17.29 -35.54 -35.93
C SER A 448 -18.24 -36.27 -34.98
N ILE A 449 -19.35 -36.80 -35.52
CA ILE A 449 -20.28 -37.68 -34.78
C ILE A 449 -19.54 -38.92 -34.28
N LYS A 450 -18.58 -39.47 -35.02
CA LYS A 450 -17.79 -40.64 -34.61
C LYS A 450 -16.82 -40.36 -33.45
N ILE A 451 -16.32 -39.13 -33.33
CA ILE A 451 -15.38 -38.69 -32.26
C ILE A 451 -16.14 -38.28 -30.99
N LEU A 452 -17.31 -37.65 -31.12
CA LEU A 452 -18.22 -37.42 -29.98
C LEU A 452 -18.89 -38.73 -29.52
N CYS A 453 -19.11 -39.68 -30.43
CA CYS A 453 -19.41 -41.06 -30.07
C CYS A 453 -18.27 -41.70 -29.27
N ASN A 454 -17.00 -41.26 -29.37
CA ASN A 454 -15.93 -41.68 -28.46
C ASN A 454 -16.02 -41.05 -27.06
N LEU A 455 -16.57 -39.84 -26.92
CA LEU A 455 -16.96 -39.28 -25.61
C LEU A 455 -18.15 -40.03 -25.01
N LEU A 456 -19.11 -40.46 -25.85
CA LEU A 456 -20.15 -41.43 -25.47
C LEU A 456 -19.58 -42.86 -25.30
N PHE A 457 -18.43 -43.19 -25.88
CA PHE A 457 -17.74 -44.48 -25.70
C PHE A 457 -16.97 -44.49 -24.37
N ILE A 458 -16.45 -43.34 -23.93
CA ILE A 458 -16.02 -43.13 -22.54
C ILE A 458 -17.22 -43.36 -21.61
N TYR A 459 -18.42 -42.86 -21.94
CA TYR A 459 -19.65 -43.17 -21.18
C TYR A 459 -20.03 -44.66 -21.22
N ARG A 460 -19.84 -45.35 -22.37
CA ARG A 460 -20.18 -46.78 -22.55
C ARG A 460 -19.20 -47.72 -21.85
N ASN A 461 -17.91 -47.39 -21.81
CA ASN A 461 -16.91 -48.11 -21.03
C ASN A 461 -17.01 -47.82 -19.52
N TRP A 462 -17.53 -46.64 -19.14
CA TRP A 462 -17.72 -46.28 -17.74
C TRP A 462 -18.93 -46.98 -17.09
N LYS A 463 -19.98 -47.29 -17.87
CA LYS A 463 -21.12 -48.12 -17.40
C LYS A 463 -20.79 -49.62 -17.29
N GLY A 464 -19.66 -50.07 -17.84
CA GLY A 464 -19.23 -51.47 -17.86
C GLY A 464 -18.24 -51.89 -16.77
N GLN A 465 -17.81 -50.97 -15.90
CA GLN A 465 -16.86 -51.26 -14.81
C GLN A 465 -17.47 -51.23 -13.40
N ASN A 466 -18.78 -50.97 -13.28
CA ASN A 466 -19.53 -51.00 -12.01
C ASN A 466 -20.79 -51.90 -12.11
N ALA A 467 -20.73 -52.97 -12.92
CA ALA A 467 -21.71 -54.04 -12.91
C ALA A 467 -21.09 -55.29 -12.29
#